data_AF-A0A838E504-F1
#
_entry.id   AF-A0A838E504-F1
#
_cell.length_a   1.000
_cell.length_b   1.000
_cell.length_c   1.000
_cell.angle_alpha   90.00
_cell.angle_beta   90.00
_cell.angle_gamma   90.00
#
_symmetry.space_group_name_H-M   'P 1'
#
loop_
_entity.id
_entity.type
_entity.pdbx_description
1 polymer ?
#
loop_
_entity_poly.entity_id
_entity_poly.type
_entity_poly.pdbx_seq_one_letter_code
_entity_poly.pdbx_strand_id
1 'polypeptide(L)'
;MDAERARGLLRQEEDRIEGMLAGQHAQDRGEDTADGAGSTQSPADQHPADAASDLADRETRASVSEQGQERLEDVRAALGRIDEGTYGHCEVCGRPIDDERLELRPEARYCVEHQQEQERIIRAQAGRDRHG
;
A
#
# COMPACT_ATOMS: atom_id res chain seq x y z
N MET A 1 18.19 3.66 15.68
CA MET A 1 17.42 4.79 15.13
C MET A 1 16.58 5.41 16.23
N ASP A 2 16.63 6.73 16.39
CA ASP A 2 15.83 7.43 17.40
C ASP A 2 14.33 7.44 17.05
N ALA A 3 13.47 7.26 18.06
CA ALA A 3 12.01 7.22 17.88
C ALA A 3 11.43 8.54 17.32
N GLU A 4 12.00 9.70 17.67
CA GLU A 4 11.58 11.00 17.11
C GLU A 4 11.91 11.10 15.62
N ARG A 5 13.08 10.60 15.21
CA ARG A 5 13.48 10.54 13.80
C ARG A 5 12.55 9.61 13.02
N ALA A 6 12.26 8.43 13.56
CA ALA A 6 11.30 7.50 12.98
C ALA A 6 9.92 8.14 12.82
N ARG A 7 9.43 8.84 13.86
CA ARG A 7 8.14 9.54 13.83
C ARG A 7 8.05 10.56 12.69
N GLY A 8 9.10 11.34 12.48
CA GLY A 8 9.15 12.32 11.39
C GLY A 8 9.07 11.67 10.01
N LEU A 9 9.82 10.58 9.79
CA LEU A 9 9.80 9.83 8.54
C LEU A 9 8.45 9.18 8.28
N LEU A 10 7.86 8.55 9.31
CA LEU A 10 6.57 7.88 9.22
C LEU A 10 5.44 8.88 8.92
N ARG A 11 5.43 10.06 9.51
CA ARG A 11 4.42 11.09 9.19
C ARG A 11 4.55 11.61 7.76
N GLN A 12 5.77 11.85 7.30
CA GLN A 12 5.99 12.23 5.90
C GLN A 12 5.48 11.15 4.94
N GLU A 13 5.69 9.89 5.30
CA GLU A 13 5.20 8.76 4.51
C GLU A 13 3.67 8.63 4.56
N GLU A 14 3.05 8.82 5.72
CA GLU A 14 1.60 8.89 5.89
C GLU A 14 1.00 9.97 4.97
N ASP A 15 1.48 11.22 5.07
CA ASP A 15 1.01 12.33 4.22
C ASP A 15 1.17 12.02 2.72
N ARG A 16 2.29 11.38 2.34
CA ARG A 16 2.57 11.02 0.95
C ARG A 16 1.59 9.97 0.43
N ILE A 17 1.31 8.94 1.22
CA ILE A 17 0.39 7.86 0.85
C ILE A 17 -1.05 8.38 0.82
N GLU A 18 -1.46 9.16 1.83
CA GLU A 18 -2.79 9.76 1.87
C GLU A 18 -3.03 10.69 0.67
N GLY A 19 -2.03 11.51 0.30
CA GLY A 19 -2.10 12.34 -0.90
C GLY A 19 -2.24 11.54 -2.20
N MET A 20 -1.52 10.41 -2.31
CA MET A 20 -1.64 9.50 -3.45
C MET A 20 -3.04 8.90 -3.57
N LEU A 21 -3.56 8.34 -2.47
CA LEU A 21 -4.89 7.71 -2.41
C LEU A 21 -6.00 8.75 -2.66
N ALA A 22 -5.89 9.95 -2.11
CA ALA A 22 -6.84 11.04 -2.34
C ALA A 22 -6.89 11.47 -3.81
N GLY A 23 -5.72 11.52 -4.48
CA GLY A 23 -5.62 11.83 -5.90
C GLY A 23 -6.31 10.78 -6.79
N GLN A 24 -6.17 9.50 -6.45
CA GLN A 24 -6.81 8.40 -7.19
C GLN A 24 -8.33 8.44 -7.09
N HIS A 25 -8.88 8.68 -5.88
CA HIS A 25 -10.33 8.81 -5.70
C HIS A 25 -10.94 10.00 -6.46
N ALA A 26 -10.18 11.08 -6.68
CA ALA A 26 -10.65 12.21 -7.49
C ALA A 26 -10.74 11.86 -8.99
N GLN A 27 -9.84 11.01 -9.48
CA GLN A 27 -9.83 10.54 -10.88
C GLN A 27 -10.99 9.60 -11.16
N ASP A 28 -11.26 8.67 -10.25
CA ASP A 28 -12.38 7.71 -10.35
C ASP A 28 -13.74 8.43 -10.44
N ARG A 29 -13.97 9.41 -9.54
CA ARG A 29 -15.19 10.23 -9.56
C ARG A 29 -15.32 11.10 -10.82
N GLY A 30 -14.21 11.48 -11.45
CA GLY A 30 -14.21 12.22 -12.72
C GLY A 30 -14.65 11.34 -13.90
N GLU A 31 -14.25 10.07 -13.89
CA GLU A 31 -14.61 9.06 -14.89
C GLU A 31 -16.11 8.72 -14.83
N ASP A 32 -16.66 8.55 -13.63
CA ASP A 32 -18.10 8.26 -13.42
C ASP A 32 -19.02 9.41 -13.87
N THR A 33 -18.51 10.64 -13.93
CA THR A 33 -19.28 11.81 -14.39
C THR A 33 -19.22 12.06 -15.90
N ALA A 34 -18.46 11.24 -16.64
CA ALA A 34 -18.41 11.30 -18.10
C ALA A 34 -19.65 10.71 -18.80
N ASP A 35 -20.67 10.27 -18.06
CA ASP A 35 -22.02 9.97 -18.57
C ASP A 35 -22.93 11.23 -18.65
N GLY A 36 -22.37 12.42 -18.41
CA GLY A 36 -23.12 13.69 -18.39
C GLY A 36 -22.55 14.73 -19.35
N ALA A 37 -22.87 14.58 -20.64
CA ALA A 37 -22.66 15.54 -21.75
C ALA A 37 -21.26 15.53 -22.40
N GLY A 38 -21.05 14.61 -23.36
CA GLY A 38 -19.99 14.83 -24.35
C GLY A 38 -19.61 13.67 -25.27
N SER A 39 -19.80 12.40 -24.89
CA SER A 39 -19.39 11.28 -25.74
C SER A 39 -20.60 10.60 -26.39
N THR A 40 -20.82 10.88 -27.67
CA THR A 40 -21.69 10.07 -28.53
C THR A 40 -20.95 8.82 -29.00
N GLN A 41 -20.32 8.07 -28.08
CA GLN A 41 -19.84 6.74 -28.41
C GLN A 41 -20.93 5.76 -28.01
N SER A 42 -21.65 5.23 -28.99
CA SER A 42 -22.51 4.09 -28.73
C SER A 42 -21.61 2.94 -28.23
N PRO A 43 -22.11 1.95 -27.48
CA PRO A 43 -21.37 0.72 -27.19
C PRO A 43 -20.92 -0.03 -28.48
N ALA A 44 -21.40 0.38 -29.66
CA ALA A 44 -20.95 -0.07 -30.97
C ALA A 44 -19.72 0.69 -31.54
N ASP A 45 -19.36 1.85 -30.97
CA ASP A 45 -18.25 2.72 -31.40
C ASP A 45 -17.02 2.62 -30.48
N GLN A 46 -17.10 1.85 -29.39
CA GLN A 46 -15.94 1.49 -28.58
C GLN A 46 -15.19 0.37 -29.28
N HIS A 47 -13.96 0.64 -29.72
CA HIS A 47 -13.12 -0.44 -30.22
C HIS A 47 -12.84 -1.40 -29.07
N PRO A 48 -12.88 -2.72 -29.31
CA PRO A 48 -12.60 -3.71 -28.27
C PRO A 48 -11.20 -3.56 -27.65
N ALA A 49 -10.27 -2.92 -28.36
CA ALA A 49 -8.95 -2.56 -27.86
C ALA A 49 -9.00 -1.44 -26.80
N ASP A 50 -9.85 -0.43 -26.98
CA ASP A 50 -9.98 0.68 -26.03
C ASP A 50 -10.67 0.20 -24.74
N ALA A 51 -11.75 -0.58 -24.88
CA ALA A 51 -12.46 -1.17 -23.73
C ALA A 51 -11.57 -2.11 -22.90
N ALA A 52 -10.66 -2.85 -23.55
CA ALA A 52 -9.68 -3.69 -22.86
C ALA A 52 -8.60 -2.86 -22.14
N SER A 53 -8.15 -1.74 -22.74
CA SER A 53 -7.19 -0.82 -22.13
C SER A 53 -7.76 -0.16 -20.87
N ASP A 54 -9.00 0.35 -20.95
CA ASP A 54 -9.67 1.00 -19.83
C ASP A 54 -9.85 0.06 -18.64
N LEU A 55 -10.18 -1.21 -18.90
CA LEU A 55 -10.30 -2.22 -17.86
C LEU A 55 -8.94 -2.49 -17.19
N ALA A 56 -7.87 -2.68 -17.97
CA ALA A 56 -6.54 -2.91 -17.45
C ALA A 56 -6.03 -1.73 -16.59
N ASP A 57 -6.34 -0.50 -17.00
CA ASP A 57 -5.98 0.71 -16.25
C ASP A 57 -6.76 0.81 -14.93
N ARG A 58 -8.05 0.43 -14.91
CA ARG A 58 -8.85 0.36 -13.67
C ARG A 58 -8.31 -0.71 -12.72
N GLU A 59 -8.01 -1.91 -13.20
CA GLU A 59 -7.45 -2.99 -12.39
C GLU A 59 -6.09 -2.61 -11.78
N THR A 60 -5.24 -1.94 -12.58
CA THR A 60 -3.95 -1.42 -12.12
C THR A 60 -4.14 -0.37 -11.03
N ARG A 61 -5.05 0.59 -11.23
CA ARG A 61 -5.37 1.63 -10.22
C ARG A 61 -5.90 1.03 -8.92
N ALA A 62 -6.79 0.04 -9.00
CA ALA A 62 -7.33 -0.66 -7.85
C ALA A 62 -6.21 -1.36 -7.05
N SER A 63 -5.34 -2.10 -7.74
CA SER A 63 -4.20 -2.80 -7.14
C SER A 63 -3.24 -1.84 -6.43
N VAL A 64 -2.93 -0.70 -7.04
CA VAL A 64 -2.07 0.34 -6.43
C VAL A 64 -2.74 0.96 -5.20
N SER A 65 -4.05 1.19 -5.25
CA SER A 65 -4.81 1.76 -4.13
C SER A 65 -4.83 0.82 -2.94
N GLU A 66 -5.07 -0.47 -3.16
CA GLU A 66 -5.07 -1.50 -2.12
C GLU A 66 -3.70 -1.60 -1.44
N GLN A 67 -2.61 -1.65 -2.22
CA GLN A 67 -1.24 -1.64 -1.69
C GLN A 67 -0.93 -0.36 -0.90
N GLY A 68 -1.44 0.79 -1.36
CA GLY A 68 -1.30 2.06 -0.65
C GLY A 68 -2.01 2.03 0.71
N GLN A 69 -3.21 1.47 0.77
CA GLN A 69 -3.99 1.33 2.00
C GLN A 69 -3.28 0.41 3.01
N GLU A 70 -2.82 -0.77 2.60
CA GLU A 70 -2.03 -1.67 3.46
C GLU A 70 -0.81 -0.95 4.03
N ARG A 71 -0.08 -0.22 3.17
CA ARG A 71 1.12 0.49 3.62
C ARG A 71 0.80 1.64 4.58
N LEU A 72 -0.33 2.32 4.40
CA LEU A 72 -0.80 3.35 5.33
C LEU A 72 -1.10 2.75 6.71
N GLU A 73 -1.72 1.56 6.75
CA GLU A 73 -1.95 0.83 7.99
C GLU A 73 -0.63 0.43 8.68
N ASP A 74 0.37 -0.02 7.91
CA ASP A 74 1.72 -0.29 8.41
C ASP A 74 2.38 0.92 9.07
N VAL A 75 2.30 2.08 8.41
CA VAL A 75 2.84 3.34 8.91
C VAL A 75 2.13 3.78 10.20
N ARG A 76 0.79 3.74 10.22
CA ARG A 76 -0.01 4.09 11.40
C ARG A 76 0.24 3.16 12.57
N ALA A 77 0.39 1.86 12.32
CA ALA A 77 0.74 0.89 13.34
C ALA A 77 2.14 1.19 13.93
N ALA A 78 3.11 1.56 13.09
CA ALA A 78 4.44 1.95 13.56
C ALA A 78 4.41 3.25 14.40
N LEU A 79 3.61 4.24 14.00
CA LEU A 79 3.37 5.45 14.81
C LEU A 79 2.74 5.12 16.17
N GLY A 80 1.75 4.21 16.19
CA GLY A 80 1.16 3.71 17.43
C GLY A 80 2.19 3.07 18.36
N ARG A 81 3.10 2.23 17.83
CA ARG A 81 4.21 1.65 18.60
C ARG A 81 5.17 2.69 19.18
N ILE A 82 5.38 3.81 18.48
CA ILE A 82 6.18 4.93 19.01
C ILE A 82 5.47 5.55 20.21
N ASP A 83 4.16 5.78 20.12
CA ASP A 83 3.38 6.37 21.22
C ASP A 83 3.25 5.42 22.43
N GLU A 84 3.23 4.11 22.20
CA GLU A 84 3.25 3.08 23.24
C GLU A 84 4.65 2.82 23.83
N GLY A 85 5.71 3.35 23.20
CA GLY A 85 7.10 3.10 23.60
C GLY A 85 7.62 1.70 23.27
N THR A 86 6.93 0.96 22.40
CA THR A 86 7.31 -0.40 21.94
C THR A 86 8.04 -0.40 20.59
N TYR A 87 8.25 0.78 20.00
CA TYR A 87 8.96 0.93 18.74
C TYR A 87 10.35 0.29 18.75
N GLY A 88 10.76 -0.25 17.60
CA GLY A 88 12.04 -0.93 17.43
C GLY A 88 12.11 -2.33 18.05
N HIS A 89 10.98 -2.92 18.46
CA HIS A 89 10.91 -4.30 18.94
C HIS A 89 10.03 -5.15 18.03
N CYS A 90 10.44 -6.40 17.82
CA CYS A 90 9.72 -7.35 17.00
C CYS A 90 8.40 -7.75 17.65
N GLU A 91 7.29 -7.62 16.93
CA GLU A 91 5.95 -7.98 17.45
C GLU A 91 5.79 -9.47 17.80
N VAL A 92 6.57 -10.35 17.20
CA VAL A 92 6.45 -11.81 17.42
C VAL A 92 7.27 -12.27 18.63
N CYS A 93 8.48 -11.75 18.79
CA CYS A 93 9.41 -12.26 19.81
C CYS A 93 9.89 -11.22 20.83
N GLY A 94 9.50 -9.96 20.69
CA GLY A 94 9.88 -8.86 21.57
C GLY A 94 11.35 -8.45 21.51
N ARG A 95 12.17 -9.10 20.67
CA ARG A 95 13.60 -8.74 20.50
C ARG A 95 13.76 -7.41 19.75
N PRO A 96 14.81 -6.63 20.03
CA PRO A 96 15.10 -5.41 19.28
C PRO A 96 15.30 -5.71 17.79
N ILE A 97 14.84 -4.79 16.95
CA ILE A 97 15.03 -4.79 15.49
C ILE A 97 16.30 -4.01 15.19
N ASP A 98 17.12 -4.49 14.26
CA ASP A 98 18.36 -3.82 13.87
C ASP A 98 18.10 -2.38 13.42
N ASP A 99 18.94 -1.47 13.91
CA ASP A 99 18.84 -0.05 13.61
C ASP A 99 18.97 0.24 12.12
N GLU A 100 19.89 -0.43 11.42
CA GLU A 100 20.05 -0.32 9.96
C GLU A 100 18.74 -0.66 9.21
N ARG A 101 17.97 -1.62 9.73
CA ARG A 101 16.67 -1.99 9.16
C ARG A 101 15.63 -0.92 9.41
N LEU A 102 15.59 -0.33 10.60
CA LEU A 102 14.68 0.78 10.93
C LEU A 102 15.03 2.04 10.13
N GLU A 103 16.31 2.28 9.84
CA GLU A 103 16.76 3.38 8.99
C GLU A 103 16.32 3.23 7.54
N LEU A 104 16.30 2.00 7.01
CA LEU A 104 15.83 1.70 5.66
C LEU A 104 14.31 1.58 5.57
N ARG A 105 13.67 1.03 6.61
CA ARG A 105 12.23 0.77 6.70
C ARG A 105 11.72 1.10 8.11
N PRO A 106 11.37 2.36 8.38
CA PRO A 106 10.91 2.79 9.70
C PRO A 106 9.58 2.13 10.11
N GLU A 107 8.80 1.60 9.16
CA GLU A 107 7.55 0.87 9.39
C GLU A 107 7.75 -0.60 9.82
N ALA A 108 9.00 -1.09 9.87
CA ALA A 108 9.31 -2.48 10.18
C ALA A 108 8.65 -2.99 11.49
N ARG A 109 7.93 -4.11 11.38
CA ARG A 109 7.23 -4.81 12.49
C ARG A 109 8.02 -5.96 13.11
N TYR A 110 8.85 -6.60 12.30
CA TYR A 110 9.50 -7.87 12.65
C TYR A 110 11.03 -7.79 12.63
N CYS A 111 11.70 -8.64 13.40
CA CYS A 111 13.14 -8.88 13.22
C CYS A 111 13.39 -9.66 11.92
N VAL A 112 14.65 -9.73 11.48
CA VAL A 112 15.03 -10.37 10.21
C VAL A 112 14.53 -11.81 10.11
N GLU A 113 14.59 -12.59 11.19
CA GLU A 113 14.17 -14.00 11.20
C GLU A 113 12.66 -14.14 10.94
N HIS A 114 11.84 -13.37 11.67
CA HIS A 114 10.39 -13.41 11.51
C HIS A 114 9.94 -12.75 10.21
N GLN A 115 10.64 -11.71 9.74
CA GLN A 115 10.41 -11.12 8.43
C GLN A 115 10.61 -12.15 7.31
N GLN A 116 11.71 -12.91 7.35
CA GLN A 116 11.98 -13.96 6.37
C GLN A 116 10.91 -15.05 6.40
N GLU A 117 10.45 -15.45 7.59
CA GLU A 117 9.39 -16.46 7.69
C GLU A 117 8.07 -15.96 7.11
N GLN A 118 7.66 -14.72 7.38
CA GLN A 118 6.47 -14.12 6.75
C GLN A 118 6.60 -14.11 5.23
N GLU A 119 7.75 -13.70 4.69
CA GLU A 119 7.98 -13.70 3.24
C GLU A 119 7.90 -15.12 2.64
N ARG A 120 8.36 -16.14 3.35
CA ARG A 120 8.23 -17.55 2.92
C ARG A 120 6.77 -17.98 2.90
N ILE A 121 5.99 -17.62 3.92
CA ILE A 121 4.55 -17.91 4.00
C ILE A 121 3.79 -17.24 2.85
N ILE A 122 4.02 -15.95 2.62
CA ILE A 122 3.40 -15.18 1.54
C ILE A 122 3.74 -15.78 0.17
N ARG A 123 5.01 -16.11 -0.08
CA ARG A 123 5.43 -16.77 -1.34
C ARG A 123 4.76 -18.13 -1.53
N ALA A 124 4.60 -18.90 -0.47
CA ALA A 124 3.90 -20.19 -0.51
C ALA A 124 2.39 -20.02 -0.76
N GLN A 125 1.77 -18.95 -0.24
CA GLN A 125 0.37 -18.61 -0.48
C GLN A 125 0.13 -18.18 -1.94
N ALA A 126 0.92 -17.22 -2.45
CA ALA A 126 0.81 -16.75 -3.84
C ALA A 126 1.07 -17.85 -4.89
N GLY A 127 1.80 -18.91 -4.53
CA GLY A 127 1.98 -20.10 -5.37
C GLY A 127 0.71 -20.96 -5.50
N ARG A 128 -0.15 -20.97 -4.46
CA ARG A 128 -1.42 -21.70 -4.45
C ARG A 128 -2.51 -20.97 -5.23
N ASP A 129 -2.55 -19.64 -5.15
CA ASP A 129 -3.59 -18.83 -5.80
C ASP A 129 -3.48 -18.80 -7.33
N ARG A 130 -2.29 -19.06 -7.89
CA ARG A 130 -2.07 -19.17 -9.35
C ARG A 130 -2.56 -20.48 -9.99
N HIS A 131 -2.98 -21.47 -9.19
CA HIS A 131 -3.43 -22.78 -9.66
C HIS A 131 -4.91 -23.06 -9.34
N GLY A 132 -5.66 -22.05 -8.87
CA GLY A 132 -7.09 -22.12 -8.53
C GLY A 132 -7.99 -21.62 -9.64
#